data_AF-A0A1Y0G9H1-F1
#
_entry.id   AF-A0A1Y0G9H1-F1
#
_cell.length_a   1.000
_cell.length_b   1.000
_cell.length_c   1.000
_cell.angle_alpha   90.00
_cell.angle_beta   90.00
_cell.angle_gamma   90.00
#
_symmetry.space_group_name_H-M   'P 1'
#
loop_
_entity.id
_entity.type
_entity.pdbx_description
1 polymer ?
#
loop_
_entity_poly.entity_id
_entity_poly.type
_entity_poly.pdbx_seq_one_letter_code
_entity_poly.pdbx_strand_id
1 'polypeptide(L)' 'MSNRYVTEAEKAGTKRRKAAYLTRLAETGIKRRQLLLTDTETQRVKDIVACWRDEPCDLIDEELRAAKKLKPNK' A
#
# COMPACT_ATOMS: atom_id res chain seq x y z
N MET A 1 9.67 -19.79 -2.21
CA MET A 1 9.13 -19.27 -3.50
C MET A 1 10.24 -18.50 -4.19
N SER A 2 10.66 -18.86 -5.40
CA SER A 2 11.72 -18.08 -6.07
C SER A 2 11.13 -16.74 -6.51
N ASN A 3 11.69 -15.64 -6.01
CA ASN A 3 11.34 -14.30 -6.45
C ASN A 3 11.80 -14.10 -7.90
N ARG A 4 10.96 -14.46 -8.86
CA ARG A 4 11.19 -14.14 -10.28
C ARG A 4 11.04 -12.63 -10.45
N TYR A 5 12.08 -11.98 -10.95
CA TYR A 5 11.99 -10.56 -11.33
C TYR A 5 10.94 -10.39 -12.44
N VAL A 6 9.99 -9.48 -12.20
CA VAL A 6 8.93 -9.14 -13.15
C VAL A 6 9.54 -8.44 -14.35
N THR A 7 9.27 -8.93 -15.55
CA THR A 7 9.75 -8.32 -16.80
C THR A 7 9.09 -6.96 -17.06
N GLU A 8 9.73 -6.09 -17.83
CA GLU A 8 9.14 -4.80 -18.21
C GLU A 8 7.80 -4.93 -18.94
N ALA A 9 7.65 -5.98 -19.76
CA ALA A 9 6.39 -6.30 -20.43
C ALA A 9 5.27 -6.66 -19.44
N GLU A 10 5.58 -7.44 -18.40
CA GLU A 10 4.63 -7.80 -17.34
C GLU A 10 4.25 -6.59 -16.47
N LYS A 11 5.21 -5.71 -16.18
CA LYS A 11 4.95 -4.42 -15.50
C LYS A 11 4.00 -3.55 -16.34
N ALA A 12 4.28 -3.40 -17.64
CA ALA A 12 3.43 -2.65 -18.56
C ALA A 12 2.02 -3.26 -18.68
N GLY A 13 1.92 -4.59 -18.76
CA GLY A 13 0.64 -5.31 -18.74
C GLY A 13 -0.16 -5.07 -17.46
N THR A 14 0.51 -5.11 -16.31
CA THR A 14 -0.11 -4.86 -15.00
C THR A 14 -0.58 -3.42 -14.87
N LYS A 15 0.21 -2.45 -15.36
CA LYS A 15 -0.17 -1.03 -15.40
C LYS A 15 -1.44 -0.82 -16.24
N ARG A 16 -1.53 -1.43 -17.43
CA ARG A 16 -2.72 -1.37 -18.29
C ARG A 16 -3.96 -1.96 -17.62
N ARG A 17 -3.84 -3.15 -17.05
CA ARG A 17 -4.97 -3.81 -16.34
C ARG A 17 -5.44 -3.00 -15.13
N LYS A 18 -4.51 -2.45 -14.36
CA LYS A 18 -4.83 -1.60 -13.20
C LYS A 18 -5.58 -0.34 -13.63
N ALA A 19 -5.17 0.32 -14.71
CA ALA A 19 -5.86 1.48 -15.24
C ALA A 19 -7.30 1.13 -15.67
N ALA A 20 -7.49 0.06 -16.46
CA ALA A 20 -8.81 -0.37 -16.90
C ALA A 20 -9.74 -0.73 -15.74
N TYR A 21 -9.20 -1.40 -14.71
CA TYR A 21 -9.95 -1.73 -13.50
C TYR A 21 -10.40 -0.47 -12.74
N LEU A 22 -9.50 0.51 -12.58
CA LEU A 22 -9.83 1.78 -11.93
C LEU A 22 -10.88 2.58 -12.71
N THR A 23 -10.86 2.55 -14.04
CA THR A 23 -11.90 3.17 -14.87
C THR A 23 -13.27 2.55 -14.61
N ARG A 24 -13.37 1.21 -14.56
CA ARG A 24 -14.64 0.51 -14.23
C ARG A 24 -15.15 0.84 -12.83
N LEU A 25 -14.24 0.97 -11.86
CA LEU A 25 -14.61 1.40 -10.51
C LEU A 25 -15.15 2.85 -10.50
N ALA A 26 -14.54 3.74 -11.28
CA ALA A 26 -15.04 5.10 -11.41
C ALA A 26 -16.43 5.17 -12.05
N GLU A 27 -16.68 4.37 -13.10
CA GLU A 27 -17.99 4.24 -13.76
C GLU A 27 -19.08 3.72 -12.82
N THR A 28 -18.72 2.87 -11.85
CA THR A 28 -19.64 2.36 -10.81
C THR A 28 -19.82 3.33 -9.63
N GLY A 29 -19.31 4.56 -9.73
CA GLY A 29 -19.44 5.59 -8.70
C GLY A 29 -18.46 5.44 -7.52
N ILE A 30 -17.58 4.44 -7.56
CA ILE A 30 -16.54 4.23 -6.56
C ILE A 30 -15.40 5.20 -6.87
N LYS A 31 -15.46 6.39 -6.26
CA LYS A 31 -14.40 7.38 -6.35
C LYS A 31 -13.17 6.85 -5.62
N ARG A 32 -12.01 6.94 -6.28
CA ARG A 32 -10.72 6.68 -5.66
C ARG A 32 -10.59 7.61 -4.45
N ARG A 33 -10.50 7.07 -3.24
CA ARG A 33 -10.08 7.82 -2.05
C ARG A 33 -8.62 8.17 -2.25
N GLN A 34 -8.36 9.26 -2.97
CA GLN A 34 -7.03 9.78 -3.17
C GLN A 34 -6.75 10.71 -1.99
N LEU A 35 -6.30 10.12 -0.87
CA LEU A 35 -5.46 10.90 0.04
C LEU A 35 -4.17 11.11 -0.74
N LEU A 36 -3.93 12.35 -1.18
CA LEU A 36 -2.62 12.75 -1.69
C LEU A 36 -1.69 12.79 -0.50
N LEU A 37 -1.17 11.61 -0.16
CA LEU A 37 -0.10 11.49 0.81
C LEU A 37 1.16 12.03 0.13
N THR A 38 1.86 12.91 0.84
CA THR A 38 3.25 13.24 0.57
C THR A 38 4.11 11.97 0.61
N ASP A 39 5.32 12.01 0.05
CA ASP A 39 6.23 10.87 0.07
C ASP A 39 6.54 10.42 1.51
N THR A 40 6.62 11.38 2.45
CA THR A 40 6.81 11.12 3.89
C THR A 40 5.61 10.42 4.50
N GLU A 41 4.39 10.88 4.23
CA GLU A 41 3.17 10.21 4.70
C GLU A 41 3.00 8.82 4.09
N THR A 42 3.38 8.65 2.82
CA THR A 42 3.38 7.35 2.15
C THR A 42 4.37 6.39 2.82
N GLN A 43 5.56 6.87 3.14
CA GLN A 43 6.56 6.07 3.84
C GLN A 43 6.07 5.66 5.23
N ARG A 44 5.51 6.61 5.98
CA ARG A 44 4.95 6.35 7.31
C ARG A 44 3.84 5.30 7.30
N VAL A 45 2.97 5.31 6.27
CA VAL A 45 1.97 4.24 6.10
C VAL A 45 2.60 2.88 5.82
N LYS A 46 3.68 2.81 5.03
CA LYS A 46 4.41 1.55 4.82
C LYS A 46 5.02 1.03 6.12
N ASP A 47 5.60 1.91 6.92
CA ASP A 47 6.23 1.55 8.19
C ASP A 47 5.20 1.04 9.21
N ILE A 48 4.00 1.65 9.24
CA ILE A 48 2.86 1.16 10.04
C ILE A 48 2.43 -0.25 9.58
N VAL A 49 2.32 -0.48 8.27
CA VAL A 49 1.94 -1.79 7.73
C VAL A 49 3.02 -2.84 8.00
N ALA A 50 4.30 -2.48 7.88
CA ALA A 50 5.43 -3.34 8.22
C ALA A 50 5.39 -3.72 9.71
N CYS A 51 5.16 -2.75 10.60
CA CYS A 51 4.94 -3.00 12.03
C CYS A 51 3.80 -4.00 12.28
N TRP A 52 2.69 -3.93 11.54
CA TRP A 52 1.57 -4.87 11.71
C TRP A 52 1.89 -6.31 11.27
N ARG A 53 2.86 -6.46 10.37
CA ARG A 53 3.35 -7.74 9.84
C ARG A 53 4.56 -8.28 10.58
N ASP A 54 5.01 -7.58 11.63
CA ASP A 54 6.23 -7.90 12.37
C ASP A 54 7.49 -7.87 11.46
N GLU A 55 7.49 -7.01 10.45
CA GLU A 55 8.62 -6.69 9.57
C GLU A 55 9.42 -5.48 10.12
N PRO A 56 10.71 -5.30 9.75
CA PRO A 56 11.47 -4.13 10.13
C PRO A 56 10.80 -2.82 9.66
N CYS A 57 10.73 -1.83 10.55
CA CYS A 57 10.11 -0.53 10.29
C CYS A 57 10.84 0.60 11.03
N ASP A 58 10.85 1.80 10.45
CA ASP A 58 11.53 2.97 11.01
C ASP A 58 10.61 3.83 11.91
N LEU A 59 9.75 3.18 12.70
CA LEU A 59 8.87 3.86 13.65
C LEU A 59 9.57 4.05 15.01
N ILE A 60 9.38 5.21 15.65
CA ILE A 60 9.84 5.40 17.03
C ILE A 60 8.96 4.63 18.02
N ASP A 61 9.43 4.42 19.25
CA ASP A 61 8.73 3.62 20.27
C ASP A 61 7.28 4.05 20.54
N GLU A 62 7.02 5.36 20.52
CA GLU A 62 5.66 5.91 20.70
C GLU A 62 4.75 5.56 19.53
N GLU A 63 5.26 5.66 18.30
CA GLU A 63 4.54 5.32 17.08
C GLU A 63 4.30 3.83 16.97
N LEU A 64 5.24 2.99 17.38
CA LEU A 64 5.07 1.54 17.44
C LEU A 64 3.91 1.15 18.36
N ARG A 65 3.81 1.77 19.54
CA ARG A 65 2.68 1.53 20.46
C ARG A 65 1.35 1.96 19.85
N ALA A 66 1.32 3.15 19.24
CA ALA A 66 0.13 3.67 18.57
C ALA A 66 -0.30 2.77 17.38
N ALA A 67 0.65 2.39 16.52
CA ALA A 67 0.44 1.50 15.38
C ALA A 67 -0.11 0.15 15.83
N LYS A 68 0.48 -0.48 16.86
CA LYS A 68 -0.01 -1.76 17.41
C LYS A 68 -1.45 -1.66 17.91
N LYS A 69 -1.83 -0.54 18.53
CA LYS A 69 -3.22 -0.29 18.97
C LYS A 69 -4.20 -0.14 17.80
N LEU A 70 -3.74 0.41 16.67
CA LEU A 70 -4.52 0.59 15.44
C LEU A 70 -4.57 -0.65 14.56
N LYS A 71 -3.87 -1.74 14.92
CA LYS A 71 -3.87 -2.98 14.15
C LYS A 71 -5.32 -3.49 14.01
N PRO A 72 -5.82 -3.72 12.79
CA PRO A 72 -7.16 -4.24 12.59
C PRO A 72 -7.32 -5.57 13.34
N ASN A 73 -8.34 -5.69 14.17
CA ASN A 73 -8.73 -6.99 14.72
C ASN A 73 -9.22 -7.88 13.57
N LYS A 74 -8.81 -9.15 13.59
CA LYS A 74 -9.23 -10.17 12.62
C LYS A 74 -10.75 -10.29 12.54
#